data_AF-A0A963EXV2-F1
#
_entry.id   AF-A0A963EXV2-F1
#
_cell.length_a   1.000
_cell.length_b   1.000
_cell.length_c   1.000
_cell.angle_alpha   90.00
_cell.angle_beta   90.00
_cell.angle_gamma   90.00
#
_symmetry.space_group_name_H-M   'P 1'
#
loop_
_entity.id
_entity.type
_entity.pdbx_description
1 polymer ?
#
loop_
_entity_poly.entity_id
_entity_poly.type
_entity_poly.pdbx_seq_one_letter_code
_entity_poly.pdbx_strand_id
1 'polypeptide(L)' 'MHWGDLLWLGIGLVAQFFFAARFLSQWLFSERAGRSLMPVHFWYLSVAGS' A
#
# COMPACT_ATOMS: atom_id res chain seq x y z
N MET A 1 -2.42 -22.59 16.89
CA MET A 1 -1.85 -21.86 15.75
C MET A 1 -0.63 -22.62 15.28
N HIS A 2 -0.68 -23.13 14.05
CA HIS A 2 0.51 -23.69 13.42
C HIS A 2 1.39 -22.54 12.96
N TRP A 3 2.72 -22.76 12.93
CA TRP A 3 3.67 -21.77 12.43
C TRP A 3 3.37 -21.30 11.00
N GLY A 4 2.77 -22.18 10.19
CA GLY A 4 2.24 -21.83 8.87
C GLY A 4 1.16 -20.74 8.92
N ASP A 5 0.25 -20.79 9.90
CA ASP A 5 -0.83 -19.81 10.04
C ASP A 5 -0.27 -18.41 10.36
N LEU A 6 0.73 -18.34 11.23
CA LEU A 6 1.37 -17.08 11.61
C LEU A 6 2.15 -16.46 10.43
N LEU A 7 2.81 -17.30 9.61
CA LEU A 7 3.48 -16.85 8.39
C LEU A 7 2.47 -16.30 7.38
N TRP A 8 1.37 -17.01 7.13
CA TRP A 8 0.31 -16.54 6.24
C TRP A 8 -0.34 -15.24 6.72
N LEU A 9 -0.56 -15.12 8.03
CA LEU A 9 -1.13 -13.92 8.65
C LEU A 9 -0.17 -12.73 8.52
N GLY A 10 1.14 -12.95 8.74
CA GLY A 10 2.17 -11.92 8.53
C GLY A 10 2.24 -11.43 7.09
N ILE A 11 2.23 -12.34 6.12
CA ILE A 11 2.21 -12.01 4.68
C ILE A 11 0.95 -11.19 4.34
N GLY A 12 -0.21 -11.62 4.83
CA GLY A 12 -1.47 -10.92 4.62
C GLY A 12 -1.46 -9.50 5.19
N LEU A 13 -0.90 -9.29 6.38
CA LEU A 13 -0.79 -7.96 6.99
C LEU A 13 0.15 -7.04 6.22
N VAL A 14 1.28 -7.56 5.73
CA VAL A 14 2.23 -6.78 4.91
C VAL A 14 1.57 -6.35 3.60
N ALA A 15 0.89 -7.27 2.91
CA ALA A 15 0.13 -6.95 1.71
C ALA A 15 -0.95 -5.88 1.96
N GLN A 16 -1.71 -6.03 3.05
CA GLN A 16 -2.76 -5.09 3.44
C GLN A 16 -2.20 -3.70 3.79
N PHE A 17 -1.03 -3.65 4.44
CA PHE A 17 -0.33 -2.40 4.72
C PHE A 17 0.08 -1.67 3.42
N PHE A 18 0.69 -2.37 2.47
CA PHE A 18 1.07 -1.76 1.18
C PHE A 18 -0.13 -1.30 0.37
N PHE A 19 -1.23 -2.07 0.40
CA PHE A 19 -2.49 -1.70 -0.23
C PHE A 19 -3.08 -0.41 0.38
N ALA A 20 -3.06 -0.26 1.71
CA ALA A 20 -3.50 0.96 2.38
C ALA A 20 -2.55 2.16 2.13
N ALA A 21 -1.23 1.92 2.15
CA ALA A 21 -0.21 2.94 1.94
C ALA A 21 -0.29 3.58 0.55
N ARG A 22 -0.74 2.85 -0.47
CA ARG A 22 -1.02 3.39 -1.82
C ARG A 22 -1.97 4.58 -1.77
N PHE A 23 -3.10 4.48 -1.07
CA PHE A 23 -4.07 5.56 -0.98
C PHE A 23 -3.56 6.70 -0.11
N LEU A 24 -2.85 6.37 0.99
CA LEU A 24 -2.25 7.38 1.86
C LEU A 24 -1.19 8.23 1.14
N SER A 25 -0.34 7.60 0.32
CA SER A 25 0.67 8.31 -0.47
C SER A 25 0.04 9.22 -1.52
N GLN A 26 -1.05 8.78 -2.16
CA GLN A 26 -1.80 9.59 -3.12
C GLN A 26 -2.44 10.81 -2.44
N TRP A 27 -3.05 10.63 -1.27
CA TRP A 27 -3.62 11.73 -0.50
C TRP A 27 -2.56 12.74 -0.09
N LEU A 28 -1.44 12.28 0.49
CA LEU A 28 -0.36 13.16 0.94
C LEU A 28 0.26 13.97 -0.20
N PHE A 29 0.43 13.36 -1.37
CA PHE A 29 0.92 14.08 -2.56
C PHE A 29 -0.11 15.05 -3.13
N SER A 30 -1.40 14.68 -3.12
CA SER A 30 -2.47 15.56 -3.63
C SER A 30 -2.68 16.77 -2.71
N GLU A 31 -2.61 16.57 -1.39
CA GLU A 31 -2.61 17.62 -0.36
C GLU A 31 -1.46 18.59 -0.57
N ARG A 32 -0.22 18.07 -0.67
CA ARG A 32 0.98 18.90 -0.87
C ARG A 32 0.97 19.69 -2.18
N ALA A 33 0.34 19.16 -3.22
CA ALA A 33 0.27 19.81 -4.53
C ALA A 33 -0.96 20.73 -4.70
N GLY A 34 -1.98 20.61 -3.83
CA GLY A 34 -3.27 21.28 -3.99
C GLY A 34 -4.01 20.88 -5.27
N ARG A 35 -3.64 19.74 -5.88
CA ARG A 35 -4.15 19.23 -7.15
C ARG A 35 -4.21 17.71 -7.08
N SER A 36 -5.22 17.11 -7.71
CA SER A 36 -5.32 15.65 -7.80
C SER A 36 -4.21 15.12 -8.72
N LEU A 37 -3.08 14.74 -8.13
CA LEU A 37 -1.93 14.17 -8.84
C LEU A 37 -1.78 12.71 -8.41
N MET A 38 -1.66 11.82 -9.40
CA MET A 38 -1.26 10.43 -9.19
C MET A 38 0.26 10.34 -9.32
N PRO A 39 1.01 10.21 -8.21
CA PRO A 39 2.45 10.18 -8.30
C PRO A 39 2.95 8.80 -8.79
N VAL A 40 4.12 8.75 -9.45
CA VAL A 40 4.61 7.52 -10.11
C VAL A 40 4.75 6.33 -9.14
N HIS A 41 5.05 6.58 -7.86
CA HIS A 41 5.11 5.55 -6.81
C HIS A 41 3.76 4.89 -6.51
N PHE A 42 2.64 5.53 -6.86
CA PHE A 42 1.31 4.90 -6.84
C PHE A 42 1.27 3.67 -7.75
N TRP A 43 1.88 3.75 -8.93
CA TRP A 43 1.90 2.66 -9.90
C TRP A 43 2.84 1.52 -9.46
N TYR A 44 3.98 1.85 -8.86
CA TYR A 44 4.88 0.83 -8.29
C TYR A 44 4.25 0.08 -7.11
N LEU A 45 3.58 0.80 -6.20
CA LEU A 45 2.83 0.19 -5.09
C LEU A 45 1.61 -0.61 -5.57
N SER A 46 1.02 -0.25 -6.70
CA SER A 46 -0.10 -0.98 -7.31
C SER A 46 0.33 -2.35 -7.82
N VAL A 47 1.49 -2.45 -8.46
CA VAL A 47 2.03 -3.71 -8.99
C VAL A 47 2.61 -4.58 -7.86
N ALA A 48 3.17 -3.95 -6.82
CA ALA A 48 3.72 -4.67 -5.67
C ALA A 48 2.64 -5.15 -4.68
N GLY A 49 1.48 -4.50 -4.64
CA GLY A 49 0.39 -4.77 -3.70
C GLY A 49 -0.87 -5.40 -4.31
N SER A 50 -0.81 -5.83 -5.57
CA SER A 50 -1.87 -6.58 -6.28
C SER A 50 -1.55 -8.07 -6.34
#